data_AF-A0A9Q9ELH7-F1
#
_entry.id   AF-A0A9Q9ELH7-F1
#
_cell.length_a   1.000
_cell.length_b   1.000
_cell.length_c   1.000
_cell.angle_alpha   90.00
_cell.angle_beta   90.00
_cell.angle_gamma   90.00
#
_symmetry.space_group_name_H-M   'P 1'
#
loop_
_entity.id
_entity.type
_entity.pdbx_description
1 polymer ?
#
loop_
_entity_poly.entity_id
_entity_poly.type
_entity_poly.pdbx_seq_one_letter_code
_entity_poly.pdbx_strand_id
1 'polypeptide(L)'
;MLTRSLSFLSLALLTSSVCSALRLPADHAALEKRQSTLPDYAQRNLDTIRKIYNLTVYPNNVPIVNQGAAAVPPGLFSNDATGRVSPVGNFSGFEDSIEYFFALAPTPQAQMGIGIYQADVLEFTSGCPEVAASLVYLRTGHVDPVTGAVDRSKPTSTLSQVAFWRFDDQGQVLKYHAWIPNLQAWTAAATGQDLGNVVIQTLAKTIVCPAIQQQCTGANQQYASELDCVLQLQLKPFGSFDEAWGDNVACRTIHLILTKVRPDVHCPHVGPEGGSGPDNYKCVDIDYSRDYFDDDTLFGAPEGDVFTCGGPLLFGEGVSPANMGRM
;
A
#
# COMPACT_ATOMS: atom_id res chain seq x y z
N MET A 1 15.81 -72.57 -21.41
CA MET A 1 16.31 -71.23 -21.81
C MET A 1 15.87 -70.24 -20.73
N LEU A 2 16.85 -69.53 -20.15
CA LEU A 2 16.85 -68.21 -19.47
C LEU A 2 15.47 -67.56 -19.17
N THR A 3 15.15 -66.89 -18.06
CA THR A 3 15.88 -66.29 -16.92
C THR A 3 14.84 -65.62 -15.98
N ARG A 4 15.18 -65.49 -14.68
CA ARG A 4 14.77 -64.42 -13.72
C ARG A 4 13.28 -64.38 -13.28
N SER A 5 12.91 -63.97 -12.07
CA SER A 5 13.60 -63.24 -11.00
C SER A 5 12.88 -63.48 -9.66
N LEU A 6 13.62 -63.48 -8.55
CA LEU A 6 13.11 -63.41 -7.19
C LEU A 6 12.53 -62.02 -6.90
N SER A 7 11.33 -61.93 -6.32
CA SER A 7 10.82 -60.72 -5.68
C SER A 7 10.90 -60.87 -4.17
N PHE A 8 11.78 -60.07 -3.57
CA PHE A 8 11.95 -59.91 -2.14
C PHE A 8 10.78 -59.13 -1.53
N LEU A 9 10.18 -59.68 -0.47
CA LEU A 9 9.34 -58.97 0.48
C LEU A 9 10.13 -57.80 1.08
N SER A 10 9.62 -56.58 0.95
CA SER A 10 10.12 -55.41 1.69
C SER A 10 9.08 -54.95 2.69
N LEU A 11 9.46 -55.04 3.96
CA LEU A 11 8.75 -54.63 5.15
C LEU A 11 8.72 -53.08 5.21
N ALA A 12 7.54 -52.47 5.14
CA ALA A 12 7.40 -51.02 5.27
C ALA A 12 7.44 -50.62 6.76
N LEU A 13 8.53 -49.95 7.18
CA LEU A 13 8.60 -49.22 8.44
C LEU A 13 7.93 -47.85 8.28
N LEU A 14 6.84 -47.62 8.99
CA LEU A 14 6.30 -46.29 9.26
C LEU A 14 7.22 -45.57 10.25
N THR A 15 7.94 -44.54 9.78
CA THR A 15 8.64 -43.58 10.64
C THR A 15 7.84 -42.28 10.66
N SER A 16 7.26 -41.96 11.82
CA SER A 16 6.63 -40.68 12.10
C SER A 16 7.72 -39.62 12.29
N SER A 17 7.96 -38.81 11.26
CA SER A 17 8.87 -37.67 11.36
C SER A 17 8.15 -36.51 12.06
N VAL A 18 8.41 -36.35 13.36
CA VAL A 18 8.06 -35.12 14.10
C VAL A 18 9.05 -34.04 13.67
N CYS A 19 8.64 -33.19 12.74
CA CYS A 19 9.41 -32.01 12.35
C CYS A 19 9.33 -30.97 13.48
N SER A 20 10.23 -31.07 14.45
CA SER A 20 10.50 -29.96 15.38
C SER A 20 11.13 -28.82 14.57
N ALA A 21 10.37 -27.74 14.35
CA ALA A 21 10.91 -26.52 13.80
C ALA A 21 12.01 -25.99 14.73
N LEU A 22 13.27 -26.23 14.37
CA LEU A 22 14.40 -25.56 15.00
C LEU A 22 14.25 -24.06 14.75
N ARG A 23 13.85 -23.31 15.78
CA ARG A 23 14.11 -21.88 15.82
C ARG A 23 15.61 -21.71 15.82
N LEU A 24 16.16 -21.14 14.74
CA LEU A 24 17.56 -20.72 14.73
C LEU A 24 17.76 -19.80 15.95
N PRO A 25 18.67 -20.12 16.88
CA PRO A 25 18.99 -19.21 17.96
C PRO A 25 19.46 -17.90 17.34
N ALA A 26 18.87 -16.78 17.75
CA ALA A 26 19.43 -15.48 17.45
C ALA A 26 20.83 -15.46 18.04
N ASP A 27 21.84 -15.49 17.18
CA ASP A 27 23.23 -15.41 17.61
C ASP A 27 23.45 -13.99 18.15
N HIS A 28 23.34 -13.85 19.48
CA HIS A 28 23.52 -12.59 20.18
C HIS A 28 24.88 -11.95 19.87
N ALA A 29 25.91 -12.77 19.57
CA ALA A 29 27.23 -12.28 19.16
C ALA A 29 27.23 -11.76 17.71
N ALA A 30 26.41 -12.31 16.82
CA ALA A 30 26.21 -11.79 15.46
C ALA A 30 25.36 -10.51 15.44
N LEU A 31 24.45 -10.35 16.41
CA LEU A 31 23.68 -9.12 16.64
C LEU A 31 24.55 -7.99 17.20
N GLU A 32 25.41 -8.29 18.18
CA GLU A 32 26.37 -7.31 18.74
C GLU A 32 27.45 -6.90 17.73
N LYS A 33 27.86 -7.78 16.80
CA LYS A 33 28.84 -7.45 15.75
C LYS A 33 28.29 -6.59 14.61
N ARG A 34 26.99 -6.33 14.53
CA ARG A 34 26.39 -5.42 13.53
C ARG A 34 26.42 -3.94 13.97
N GLN A 35 27.51 -3.50 14.58
CA GLN A 35 27.86 -2.07 14.59
C GLN A 35 28.59 -1.70 13.29
N SER A 36 27.99 -1.99 12.14
CA SER A 36 28.34 -1.23 10.93
C SER A 36 27.56 0.07 11.00
N THR A 37 28.23 1.17 11.34
CA THR A 37 27.65 2.49 11.15
C THR A 37 27.29 2.62 9.68
N LEU A 38 26.00 2.81 9.39
CA LEU A 38 25.55 3.08 8.02
C LEU A 38 26.32 4.29 7.46
N PRO A 39 26.65 4.31 6.16
CA PRO A 39 27.14 5.53 5.52
C PRO A 39 26.17 6.70 5.78
N ASP A 40 26.68 7.93 5.83
CA ASP A 40 25.88 9.12 6.17
C ASP A 40 24.61 9.25 5.32
N TYR A 41 24.72 8.99 4.02
CA TYR A 41 23.57 9.01 3.10
C TYR A 41 22.51 7.95 3.46
N ALA A 42 22.95 6.76 3.86
CA ALA A 42 22.07 5.66 4.22
C ALA A 42 21.39 5.93 5.56
N GLN A 43 22.12 6.51 6.52
CA GLN A 43 21.55 6.96 7.79
C GLN A 43 20.50 8.06 7.57
N ARG A 44 20.79 9.05 6.73
CA ARG A 44 19.83 10.11 6.33
C ARG A 44 18.56 9.52 5.70
N ASN A 45 18.71 8.58 4.77
CA ASN A 45 17.57 7.94 4.10
C ASN A 45 16.71 7.14 5.10
N LEU A 46 17.34 6.39 6.01
CA LEU A 46 16.66 5.67 7.08
C LEU A 46 15.89 6.61 8.01
N ASP A 47 16.49 7.73 8.40
CA ASP A 47 15.84 8.70 9.28
C ASP A 47 14.65 9.39 8.60
N THR A 48 14.75 9.66 7.30
CA THR A 48 13.64 10.19 6.49
C THR A 48 12.49 9.18 6.44
N ILE A 49 12.76 7.92 6.09
CA ILE A 49 11.77 6.85 6.05
C ILE A 49 11.10 6.64 7.40
N ARG A 50 11.88 6.62 8.50
CA ARG A 50 11.32 6.49 9.86
C ARG A 50 10.40 7.65 10.22
N LYS A 51 10.76 8.88 9.85
CA LYS A 51 9.89 10.05 10.09
C LYS A 51 8.59 9.95 9.30
N ILE A 52 8.65 9.54 8.03
CA ILE A 52 7.46 9.30 7.19
C ILE A 52 6.55 8.27 7.88
N TYR A 53 7.04 7.07 8.19
CA TYR A 53 6.18 6.07 8.83
C TYR A 53 5.74 6.43 10.25
N ASN A 54 6.50 7.24 10.99
CA ASN A 54 6.04 7.74 12.28
C ASN A 54 4.84 8.68 12.15
N LEU A 55 4.71 9.41 11.03
CA LEU A 55 3.55 10.25 10.75
C LEU A 55 2.28 9.45 10.40
N THR A 56 2.38 8.16 10.06
CA THR A 56 1.19 7.30 9.86
C THR A 56 0.61 6.78 11.17
N VAL A 57 1.37 6.84 12.26
CA VAL A 57 0.96 6.37 13.59
C VAL A 57 0.03 7.39 14.25
N TYR A 58 -1.10 6.95 14.79
CA TYR A 58 -2.00 7.80 15.57
C TYR A 58 -1.33 8.28 16.88
N PRO A 59 -1.43 9.56 17.27
CA PRO A 59 -2.20 10.64 16.62
C PRO A 59 -1.40 11.50 15.64
N ASN A 60 -0.19 11.10 15.24
CA ASN A 60 0.70 11.91 14.39
C ASN A 60 0.13 12.16 12.98
N ASN A 61 -0.77 11.29 12.49
CA ASN A 61 -1.45 11.47 11.20
C ASN A 61 -2.60 12.48 11.24
N VAL A 62 -3.16 12.79 12.43
CA VAL A 62 -4.36 13.62 12.57
C VAL A 62 -4.20 15.04 11.99
N PRO A 63 -3.08 15.76 12.19
CA PRO A 63 -2.89 17.06 11.55
C PRO A 63 -2.99 17.00 10.03
N ILE A 64 -2.44 15.95 9.41
CA ILE A 64 -2.40 15.77 7.95
C ILE A 64 -3.79 15.42 7.43
N VAL A 65 -4.55 14.58 8.13
CA VAL A 65 -5.97 14.31 7.81
C VAL A 65 -6.80 15.59 7.82
N ASN A 66 -6.51 16.54 8.72
CA ASN A 66 -7.30 17.76 8.86
C ASN A 66 -6.84 18.93 7.97
N GLN A 67 -5.56 18.97 7.59
CA GLN A 67 -4.95 20.13 6.93
C GLN A 67 -4.28 19.78 5.59
N GLY A 68 -4.36 18.53 5.14
CA GLY A 68 -3.70 18.06 3.93
C GLY A 68 -2.18 18.20 4.02
N ALA A 69 -1.53 18.46 2.89
CA ALA A 69 -0.08 18.50 2.84
C ALA A 69 0.57 19.67 3.59
N ALA A 70 -0.19 20.71 3.92
CA ALA A 70 0.30 21.83 4.73
C ALA A 70 0.74 21.42 6.15
N ALA A 71 0.27 20.27 6.67
CA ALA A 71 0.68 19.74 7.97
C ALA A 71 1.88 18.78 7.92
N VAL A 72 2.42 18.47 6.73
CA VAL A 72 3.60 17.63 6.61
C VAL A 72 4.85 18.44 6.96
N PRO A 73 5.73 17.93 7.85
CA PRO A 73 7.02 18.57 8.10
C PRO A 73 7.84 18.71 6.81
N PRO A 74 8.48 19.87 6.56
CA PRO A 74 9.30 20.05 5.37
C PRO A 74 10.48 19.08 5.35
N GLY A 75 10.96 18.73 4.16
CA GLY A 75 12.15 17.88 4.00
C GLY A 75 11.88 16.37 3.97
N LEU A 76 10.62 15.92 3.97
CA LEU A 76 10.29 14.49 3.87
C LEU A 76 10.06 14.05 2.42
N PHE A 77 9.27 14.81 1.67
CA PHE A 77 8.99 14.59 0.26
C PHE A 77 9.36 15.84 -0.53
N SER A 78 9.88 15.65 -1.75
CA SER A 78 10.10 16.73 -2.70
C SER A 78 8.75 17.28 -3.21
N ASN A 79 8.70 18.54 -3.62
CA ASN A 79 7.50 19.12 -4.24
C ASN A 79 7.13 18.43 -5.56
N ASP A 80 8.10 17.77 -6.20
CA ASP A 80 7.92 16.99 -7.42
C ASP A 80 7.74 15.48 -7.13
N ALA A 81 7.38 15.13 -5.88
CA ALA A 81 7.20 13.74 -5.50
C ALA A 81 6.12 13.06 -6.35
N THR A 82 6.42 11.87 -6.84
CA THR A 82 5.48 11.01 -7.58
C THR A 82 5.67 9.57 -7.15
N GLY A 83 4.63 8.75 -7.23
CA GLY A 83 4.81 7.35 -6.86
C GLY A 83 3.65 6.44 -7.12
N ARG A 84 3.90 5.17 -6.81
CA ARG A 84 2.93 4.08 -6.93
C ARG A 84 2.77 3.42 -5.57
N VAL A 85 1.53 3.13 -5.19
CA VAL A 85 1.22 2.22 -4.09
C VAL A 85 0.35 1.11 -4.65
N SER A 86 0.92 -0.07 -4.88
CA SER A 86 0.11 -1.24 -5.23
C SER A 86 -0.55 -1.78 -3.97
N PRO A 87 -1.88 -1.99 -3.97
CA PRO A 87 -2.79 -2.11 -5.13
C PRO A 87 -3.69 -0.88 -5.40
N VAL A 88 -3.36 0.28 -4.86
CA VAL A 88 -4.22 1.49 -4.88
C VAL A 88 -4.06 2.29 -6.18
N GLY A 89 -2.82 2.44 -6.67
CA GLY A 89 -2.52 3.05 -7.96
C GLY A 89 -1.38 4.06 -7.95
N ASN A 90 -1.44 4.97 -8.92
CA ASN A 90 -0.42 5.99 -9.18
C ASN A 90 -0.79 7.35 -8.55
N PHE A 91 0.19 8.12 -8.13
CA PHE A 91 0.08 9.43 -7.46
C PHE A 91 1.02 10.42 -8.12
N SER A 92 0.47 11.48 -8.68
CA SER A 92 1.24 12.46 -9.45
C SER A 92 1.31 13.78 -8.69
N GLY A 93 2.50 14.12 -8.23
CA GLY A 93 2.73 15.34 -7.46
C GLY A 93 2.68 15.14 -5.95
N PHE A 94 3.17 16.17 -5.25
CA PHE A 94 3.34 16.16 -3.80
C PHE A 94 2.03 15.92 -3.04
N GLU A 95 0.98 16.71 -3.33
CA GLU A 95 -0.28 16.63 -2.58
C GLU A 95 -0.90 15.22 -2.64
N ASP A 96 -0.97 14.61 -3.83
CA ASP A 96 -1.46 13.24 -3.99
C ASP A 96 -0.57 12.23 -3.25
N SER A 97 0.74 12.38 -3.34
CA SER A 97 1.69 11.47 -2.68
C SER A 97 1.52 11.50 -1.15
N ILE A 98 1.36 12.70 -0.60
CA ILE A 98 1.17 12.93 0.83
C ILE A 98 -0.16 12.37 1.35
N GLU A 99 -1.25 12.65 0.63
CA GLU A 99 -2.59 12.24 1.06
C GLU A 99 -2.71 10.73 1.15
N TYR A 100 -2.22 10.01 0.14
CA TYR A 100 -2.33 8.56 0.14
C TYR A 100 -1.43 7.90 1.19
N PHE A 101 -0.26 8.47 1.49
CA PHE A 101 0.59 7.94 2.55
C PHE A 101 0.03 8.16 3.96
N PHE A 102 -0.53 9.34 4.25
CA PHE A 102 -0.89 9.71 5.62
C PHE A 102 -2.38 9.77 5.89
N ALA A 103 -3.22 10.16 4.93
CA ALA A 103 -4.66 10.27 5.14
C ALA A 103 -5.39 8.93 5.03
N LEU A 104 -4.79 7.93 4.38
CA LEU A 104 -5.30 6.55 4.41
C LEU A 104 -4.92 5.79 5.69
N ALA A 105 -4.01 6.32 6.50
CA ALA A 105 -3.75 5.76 7.82
C ALA A 105 -5.03 5.88 8.67
N PRO A 106 -5.59 4.77 9.19
CA PRO A 106 -6.86 4.79 9.89
C PRO A 106 -6.77 5.67 11.15
N THR A 107 -7.83 6.43 11.40
CA THR A 107 -8.03 7.17 12.64
C THR A 107 -9.19 6.55 13.42
N PRO A 108 -9.07 6.45 14.76
CA PRO A 108 -10.11 5.80 15.56
C PRO A 108 -11.48 6.49 15.43
N GLN A 109 -11.52 7.78 15.10
CA GLN A 109 -12.74 8.54 14.88
C GLN A 109 -13.46 8.16 13.58
N ALA A 110 -12.71 7.85 12.51
CA ALA A 110 -13.30 7.59 11.20
C ALA A 110 -13.46 6.09 10.88
N GLN A 111 -12.69 5.20 11.52
CA GLN A 111 -12.66 3.77 11.21
C GLN A 111 -13.00 2.90 12.43
N MET A 112 -14.12 3.19 13.11
CA MET A 112 -14.67 2.33 14.19
C MET A 112 -13.67 2.02 15.31
N GLY A 113 -12.82 3.00 15.64
CA GLY A 113 -11.79 2.88 16.66
C GLY A 113 -10.47 2.31 16.15
N ILE A 114 -10.33 1.91 14.88
CA ILE A 114 -9.08 1.36 14.36
C ILE A 114 -8.07 2.48 14.12
N GLY A 115 -6.81 2.26 14.52
CA GLY A 115 -5.68 3.12 14.19
C GLY A 115 -4.38 2.33 14.07
N ILE A 116 -3.40 2.91 13.36
CA ILE A 116 -2.01 2.45 13.44
C ILE A 116 -1.44 2.98 14.75
N TYR A 117 -0.98 2.10 15.63
CA TYR A 117 -0.40 2.50 16.92
C TYR A 117 1.11 2.35 16.97
N GLN A 118 1.72 1.71 15.97
CA GLN A 118 3.16 1.51 15.87
C GLN A 118 3.56 1.22 14.43
N ALA A 119 4.70 1.79 14.02
CA ALA A 119 5.33 1.50 12.74
C ALA A 119 6.79 1.08 12.97
N ASP A 120 7.13 -0.14 12.56
CA ASP A 120 8.45 -0.74 12.74
C ASP A 120 9.14 -0.89 11.38
N VAL A 121 10.22 -0.14 11.13
CA VAL A 121 11.11 -0.40 9.98
C VAL A 121 11.96 -1.61 10.32
N LEU A 122 11.59 -2.78 9.77
CA LEU A 122 12.20 -4.06 10.09
C LEU A 122 13.45 -4.34 9.27
N GLU A 123 13.44 -3.96 8.00
CA GLU A 123 14.56 -4.09 7.08
C GLU A 123 14.75 -2.77 6.36
N PHE A 124 16.00 -2.39 6.15
CA PHE A 124 16.38 -1.20 5.40
C PHE A 124 17.71 -1.44 4.70
N THR A 125 17.77 -1.05 3.44
CA THR A 125 19.02 -0.98 2.68
C THR A 125 19.05 0.28 1.84
N SER A 126 20.23 0.87 1.67
CA SER A 126 20.45 1.99 0.75
C SER A 126 21.74 1.75 -0.01
N GLY A 127 21.60 1.33 -1.26
CA GLY A 127 22.72 0.93 -2.12
C GLY A 127 23.56 2.13 -2.60
N CYS A 128 22.93 3.30 -2.71
CA CYS A 128 23.53 4.56 -3.14
C CYS A 128 22.79 5.73 -2.46
N PRO A 129 23.33 6.96 -2.52
CA PRO A 129 22.72 8.12 -1.89
C PRO A 129 21.24 8.33 -2.22
N GLU A 130 20.86 8.04 -3.46
CA GLU A 130 19.55 8.34 -4.01
C GLU A 130 18.59 7.15 -3.99
N VAL A 131 19.01 5.91 -3.69
CA VAL A 131 18.10 4.74 -3.67
C VAL A 131 18.13 4.02 -2.33
N ALA A 132 16.94 3.70 -1.82
CA ALA A 132 16.76 2.80 -0.69
C ALA A 132 15.57 1.84 -0.89
N ALA A 133 15.55 0.78 -0.10
CA ALA A 133 14.41 -0.11 0.05
C ALA A 133 14.13 -0.37 1.54
N SER A 134 12.86 -0.58 1.88
CA SER A 134 12.44 -0.85 3.26
C SER A 134 11.32 -1.89 3.34
N LEU A 135 11.32 -2.67 4.42
CA LEU A 135 10.18 -3.43 4.90
C LEU A 135 9.67 -2.81 6.20
N VAL A 136 8.39 -2.45 6.24
CA VAL A 136 7.76 -1.84 7.41
C VAL A 136 6.55 -2.64 7.86
N TYR A 137 6.44 -2.87 9.16
CA TYR A 137 5.25 -3.40 9.80
C TYR A 137 4.47 -2.28 10.48
N LEU A 138 3.23 -2.09 10.05
CA LEU A 138 2.27 -1.15 10.61
C LEU A 138 1.30 -1.94 11.49
N ARG A 139 1.44 -1.77 12.81
CA ARG A 139 0.59 -2.46 13.78
C ARG A 139 -0.68 -1.68 14.00
N THR A 140 -1.80 -2.37 13.89
CA THR A 140 -3.13 -1.78 13.94
C THR A 140 -3.98 -2.46 15.00
N GLY A 141 -4.87 -1.69 15.61
CA GLY A 141 -5.77 -2.16 16.65
C GLY A 141 -6.79 -1.10 17.00
N HIS A 142 -7.66 -1.41 17.95
CA HIS A 142 -8.56 -0.40 18.49
C HIS A 142 -7.76 0.56 19.38
N VAL A 143 -7.81 1.85 19.04
CA VAL A 143 -7.13 2.93 19.73
C VAL A 143 -8.18 3.85 20.35
N ASP A 144 -8.00 4.19 21.62
CA ASP A 144 -8.84 5.17 22.28
C ASP A 144 -8.57 6.57 21.69
N PRO A 145 -9.59 7.26 21.18
CA PRO A 145 -9.41 8.53 20.46
C PRO A 145 -8.95 9.68 21.35
N VAL A 146 -9.07 9.57 22.68
CA VAL A 146 -8.71 10.63 23.63
C VAL A 146 -7.30 10.42 24.17
N THR A 147 -6.99 9.18 24.56
CA THR A 147 -5.74 8.83 25.24
C THR A 147 -4.67 8.29 24.30
N GLY A 148 -5.04 7.85 23.09
CA GLY A 148 -4.14 7.16 22.16
C GLY A 148 -3.75 5.75 22.61
N ALA A 149 -4.35 5.24 23.69
CA ALA A 149 -4.05 3.91 24.21
C ALA A 149 -4.67 2.82 23.34
N VAL A 150 -3.94 1.73 23.12
CA VAL A 150 -4.45 0.55 22.41
C VAL A 150 -5.28 -0.31 23.36
N ASP A 151 -6.51 -0.62 22.96
CA ASP A 151 -7.37 -1.59 23.62
C ASP A 151 -6.89 -3.02 23.29
N ARG A 152 -6.06 -3.56 24.18
CA ARG A 152 -5.49 -4.92 24.04
C ARG A 152 -6.49 -6.04 24.32
N SER A 153 -7.73 -5.73 24.73
CA SER A 153 -8.79 -6.74 24.85
C SER A 153 -9.37 -7.15 23.49
N LYS A 154 -9.16 -6.32 22.46
CA LYS A 154 -9.61 -6.57 21.09
C LYS A 154 -8.47 -7.09 20.21
N PRO A 155 -8.79 -7.80 19.11
CA PRO A 155 -7.79 -8.26 18.17
C PRO A 155 -6.96 -7.10 17.61
N THR A 156 -5.67 -7.36 17.41
CA THR A 156 -4.76 -6.49 16.66
C THR A 156 -4.33 -7.20 15.38
N SER A 157 -4.16 -6.45 14.30
CA SER A 157 -3.63 -6.95 13.03
C SER A 157 -2.36 -6.18 12.64
N THR A 158 -1.59 -6.73 11.72
CA THR A 158 -0.38 -6.08 11.20
C THR A 158 -0.50 -6.00 9.69
N LEU A 159 -0.31 -4.79 9.16
CA LEU A 159 -0.12 -4.55 7.73
C LEU A 159 1.38 -4.48 7.46
N SER A 160 1.83 -5.03 6.34
CA SER A 160 3.21 -4.85 5.88
C SER A 160 3.23 -3.92 4.69
N GLN A 161 4.27 -3.11 4.57
CA GLN A 161 4.56 -2.35 3.36
C GLN A 161 6.00 -2.56 2.96
N VAL A 162 6.21 -2.96 1.71
CA VAL A 162 7.53 -2.99 1.07
C VAL A 162 7.62 -1.74 0.21
N ALA A 163 8.70 -0.99 0.29
CA ALA A 163 8.83 0.22 -0.52
C ALA A 163 10.25 0.38 -1.07
N PHE A 164 10.31 0.78 -2.33
CA PHE A 164 11.50 1.31 -2.99
C PHE A 164 11.37 2.83 -3.03
N TRP A 165 12.48 3.50 -2.74
CA TRP A 165 12.55 4.94 -2.56
C TRP A 165 13.64 5.50 -3.45
N ARG A 166 13.35 6.63 -4.10
CA ARG A 166 14.34 7.50 -4.72
C ARG A 166 14.34 8.85 -4.03
N PHE A 167 15.51 9.33 -3.64
CA PHE A 167 15.69 10.63 -2.98
C PHE A 167 16.27 11.66 -3.93
N ASP A 168 15.95 12.92 -3.71
CA ASP A 168 16.67 14.05 -4.30
C ASP A 168 18.00 14.31 -3.56
N ASP A 169 18.77 15.30 -4.05
CA ASP A 169 20.06 15.68 -3.47
C ASP A 169 19.95 16.22 -2.04
N GLN A 170 18.75 16.65 -1.62
CA GLN A 170 18.44 17.12 -0.28
C GLN A 170 18.04 15.98 0.66
N GLY A 171 17.88 14.75 0.14
CA GLY A 171 17.45 13.59 0.91
C GLY A 171 15.95 13.50 1.12
N GLN A 172 15.15 14.25 0.35
CA GLN A 172 13.69 14.17 0.36
C GLN A 172 13.24 13.08 -0.63
N VAL A 173 12.14 12.41 -0.35
CA VAL A 173 11.59 11.41 -1.27
C VAL A 173 11.08 12.10 -2.54
N LEU A 174 11.71 11.79 -3.67
CA LEU A 174 11.34 12.26 -5.00
C LEU A 174 10.47 11.24 -5.74
N LYS A 175 10.77 9.95 -5.60
CA LYS A 175 9.98 8.87 -6.20
C LYS A 175 9.81 7.72 -5.23
N TYR A 176 8.69 7.04 -5.29
CA TYR A 176 8.50 5.81 -4.51
C TYR A 176 7.65 4.78 -5.26
N HIS A 177 7.95 3.51 -4.98
CA HIS A 177 7.10 2.39 -5.36
C HIS A 177 6.89 1.55 -4.10
N ALA A 178 5.71 1.67 -3.52
CA ALA A 178 5.30 0.91 -2.35
C ALA A 178 4.32 -0.20 -2.74
N TRP A 179 4.36 -1.29 -1.99
CA TRP A 179 3.49 -2.43 -2.13
C TRP A 179 2.97 -2.85 -0.76
N ILE A 180 1.65 -2.99 -0.68
CA ILE A 180 0.93 -3.44 0.50
C ILE A 180 0.31 -4.81 0.18
N PRO A 181 0.99 -5.92 0.52
CA PRO A 181 0.44 -7.24 0.29
C PRO A 181 -0.73 -7.55 1.23
N ASN A 182 -1.68 -8.35 0.75
CA ASN A 182 -2.80 -8.89 1.53
C ASN A 182 -3.68 -7.81 2.19
N LEU A 183 -3.89 -6.68 1.50
CA LEU A 183 -4.72 -5.60 2.02
C LEU A 183 -6.16 -6.09 2.25
N GLN A 184 -6.70 -6.93 1.36
CA GLN A 184 -8.02 -7.57 1.54
C GLN A 184 -8.12 -8.36 2.85
N ALA A 185 -7.14 -9.22 3.12
CA ALA A 185 -7.13 -10.04 4.32
C ALA A 185 -6.96 -9.20 5.59
N TRP A 186 -6.10 -8.17 5.53
CA TRP A 186 -5.96 -7.22 6.63
C TRP A 186 -7.26 -6.47 6.89
N THR A 187 -7.94 -5.95 5.86
CA THR A 187 -9.20 -5.21 6.03
C THR A 187 -10.28 -6.10 6.66
N ALA A 188 -10.41 -7.35 6.18
CA ALA A 188 -11.33 -8.32 6.76
C ALA A 188 -11.04 -8.59 8.25
N ALA A 189 -9.76 -8.77 8.61
CA ALA A 189 -9.35 -8.97 10.00
C ALA A 189 -9.55 -7.73 10.87
N ALA A 190 -9.32 -6.53 10.32
CA ALA A 190 -9.44 -5.27 11.02
C ALA A 190 -10.91 -4.92 11.31
N THR A 191 -11.81 -5.13 10.34
CA THR A 191 -13.24 -4.81 10.49
C THR A 191 -14.09 -5.97 11.02
N GLY A 192 -13.54 -7.18 11.07
CA GLY A 192 -14.26 -8.41 11.41
C GLY A 192 -15.32 -8.80 10.36
N GLN A 193 -15.14 -8.38 9.11
CA GLN A 193 -16.10 -8.62 8.02
C GLN A 193 -15.56 -9.66 7.04
N ASP A 194 -16.39 -10.62 6.65
CA ASP A 194 -16.08 -11.52 5.54
C ASP A 194 -16.33 -10.82 4.20
N LEU A 195 -15.29 -10.20 3.66
CA LEU A 195 -15.35 -9.45 2.41
C LEU A 195 -15.48 -10.37 1.17
N GLY A 196 -15.39 -11.70 1.32
CA GLY A 196 -15.72 -12.67 0.27
C GLY A 196 -17.22 -13.00 0.21
N ASN A 197 -17.99 -12.62 1.24
CA ASN A 197 -19.42 -12.92 1.33
C ASN A 197 -20.26 -11.95 0.48
N VAL A 198 -21.02 -12.49 -0.48
CA VAL A 198 -21.87 -11.70 -1.39
C VAL A 198 -22.89 -10.82 -0.66
N VAL A 199 -23.44 -11.27 0.47
CA VAL A 199 -24.39 -10.48 1.27
C VAL A 199 -23.67 -9.27 1.89
N ILE A 200 -22.48 -9.47 2.46
CA ILE A 200 -21.67 -8.38 3.01
C ILE A 200 -21.27 -7.39 1.93
N GLN A 201 -20.82 -7.88 0.77
CA GLN A 201 -20.49 -7.04 -0.39
C GLN A 201 -21.69 -6.21 -0.85
N THR A 202 -22.87 -6.83 -0.95
CA THR A 202 -24.12 -6.16 -1.35
C THR A 202 -24.53 -5.10 -0.33
N LEU A 203 -24.39 -5.37 0.97
CA LEU A 203 -24.67 -4.41 2.03
C LEU A 203 -23.67 -3.25 2.03
N ALA A 204 -22.38 -3.52 1.83
CA ALA A 204 -21.35 -2.50 1.78
C ALA A 204 -21.61 -1.46 0.68
N LYS A 205 -22.04 -1.90 -0.51
CA LYS A 205 -22.47 -1.01 -1.61
C LYS A 205 -23.59 -0.05 -1.21
N THR A 206 -24.45 -0.46 -0.29
CA THR A 206 -25.52 0.39 0.23
C THR A 206 -25.03 1.31 1.35
N ILE A 207 -24.21 0.80 2.25
CA ILE A 207 -23.78 1.52 3.46
C ILE A 207 -22.85 2.70 3.15
N VAL A 208 -22.10 2.66 2.03
CA VAL A 208 -21.23 3.78 1.65
C VAL A 208 -22.01 5.01 1.15
N CYS A 209 -23.23 4.84 0.62
CA CYS A 209 -23.96 5.91 -0.05
C CYS A 209 -24.37 7.09 0.85
N PRO A 210 -24.87 6.88 2.09
CA PRO A 210 -25.14 7.99 3.00
C PRO A 210 -23.89 8.81 3.30
N ALA A 211 -22.74 8.15 3.48
CA ALA A 211 -21.48 8.83 3.73
C ALA A 211 -20.98 9.61 2.50
N ILE A 212 -21.16 9.08 1.28
CA ILE A 212 -20.87 9.82 0.05
C ILE A 212 -21.76 11.06 -0.04
N GLN A 213 -23.07 10.93 0.14
CA GLN A 213 -24.01 12.05 0.05
C GLN A 213 -23.77 13.11 1.14
N GLN A 214 -23.31 12.70 2.31
CA GLN A 214 -22.95 13.63 3.38
C GLN A 214 -21.69 14.44 3.06
N GLN A 215 -20.68 13.81 2.47
CA GLN A 215 -19.36 14.44 2.26
C GLN A 215 -19.27 15.18 0.91
N CYS A 216 -19.90 14.63 -0.12
CA CYS A 216 -19.85 15.12 -1.49
C CYS A 216 -21.14 15.87 -1.82
N THR A 217 -21.14 17.18 -1.50
CA THR A 217 -22.29 18.08 -1.66
C THR A 217 -21.96 19.27 -2.57
N GLY A 218 -22.97 20.03 -2.99
CA GLY A 218 -22.78 21.21 -3.84
C GLY A 218 -22.09 20.87 -5.16
N ALA A 219 -21.01 21.57 -5.48
CA ALA A 219 -20.22 21.31 -6.70
C ALA A 219 -19.59 19.91 -6.73
N ASN A 220 -19.44 19.27 -5.57
CA ASN A 220 -18.85 17.94 -5.43
C ASN A 220 -19.91 16.83 -5.40
N GLN A 221 -21.20 17.14 -5.60
CA GLN A 221 -22.26 16.12 -5.59
C GLN A 221 -22.07 15.13 -6.74
N GLN A 222 -22.06 13.83 -6.41
CA GLN A 222 -21.79 12.75 -7.38
C GLN A 222 -23.03 11.96 -7.82
N TYR A 223 -24.06 11.95 -6.98
CA TYR A 223 -25.29 11.18 -7.23
C TYR A 223 -26.50 12.05 -6.92
N ALA A 224 -27.59 11.85 -7.65
CA ALA A 224 -28.81 12.64 -7.50
C ALA A 224 -29.51 12.41 -6.15
N SER A 225 -29.34 11.21 -5.58
CA SER A 225 -29.88 10.83 -4.27
C SER A 225 -29.11 9.63 -3.68
N GLU A 226 -29.37 9.28 -2.42
CA GLU A 226 -28.86 8.01 -1.85
C GLU A 226 -29.33 6.79 -2.65
N LEU A 227 -30.60 6.76 -3.09
CA LEU A 227 -31.14 5.66 -3.87
C LEU A 227 -30.44 5.54 -5.23
N ASP A 228 -30.17 6.67 -5.89
CA ASP A 228 -29.42 6.71 -7.15
C ASP A 228 -27.99 6.15 -6.96
N CYS A 229 -27.30 6.57 -5.89
CA CYS A 229 -26.01 6.00 -5.52
C CYS A 229 -26.08 4.48 -5.34
N VAL A 230 -27.06 3.97 -4.60
CA VAL A 230 -27.21 2.53 -4.38
C VAL A 230 -27.42 1.81 -5.71
N LEU A 231 -28.35 2.28 -6.56
CA LEU A 231 -28.62 1.64 -7.83
C LEU A 231 -27.38 1.58 -8.73
N GLN A 232 -26.61 2.66 -8.78
CA GLN A 232 -25.39 2.71 -9.60
C GLN A 232 -24.27 1.82 -9.03
N LEU A 233 -24.03 1.85 -7.70
CA LEU A 233 -23.01 1.01 -7.08
C LEU A 233 -23.36 -0.48 -7.11
N GLN A 234 -24.64 -0.85 -7.13
CA GLN A 234 -25.07 -2.25 -7.30
C GLN A 234 -24.65 -2.83 -8.66
N LEU A 235 -24.54 -2.00 -9.70
CA LEU A 235 -24.08 -2.41 -11.04
C LEU A 235 -22.57 -2.63 -11.11
N LYS A 236 -21.80 -2.11 -10.14
CA LYS A 236 -20.34 -2.26 -10.10
C LYS A 236 -19.93 -3.51 -9.34
N PRO A 237 -18.83 -4.18 -9.70
CA PRO A 237 -18.26 -5.22 -8.86
C PRO A 237 -17.89 -4.67 -7.48
N PHE A 238 -17.95 -5.50 -6.44
CA PHE A 238 -17.41 -5.10 -5.14
C PHE A 238 -15.88 -4.90 -5.23
N GLY A 239 -15.21 -5.80 -5.96
CA GLY A 239 -13.77 -5.79 -6.14
C GLY A 239 -13.03 -6.46 -4.99
N SER A 240 -11.73 -6.19 -4.93
CA SER A 240 -10.83 -6.62 -3.85
C SER A 240 -10.02 -5.41 -3.42
N PHE A 241 -9.73 -5.30 -2.12
CA PHE A 241 -8.72 -4.34 -1.68
C PHE A 241 -7.32 -4.69 -2.18
N ASP A 242 -7.10 -5.90 -2.71
CA ASP A 242 -5.86 -6.26 -3.43
C ASP A 242 -5.87 -5.81 -4.91
N GLU A 243 -6.95 -5.20 -5.38
CA GLU A 243 -7.09 -4.59 -6.71
C GLU A 243 -7.93 -3.29 -6.58
N ALA A 244 -7.43 -2.37 -5.77
CA ALA A 244 -8.14 -1.16 -5.37
C ALA A 244 -7.90 0.04 -6.29
N TRP A 245 -7.58 -0.23 -7.57
CA TRP A 245 -7.43 0.75 -8.65
C TRP A 245 -8.62 0.70 -9.63
N GLY A 246 -9.16 -0.50 -9.89
CA GLY A 246 -10.22 -0.75 -10.89
C GLY A 246 -11.59 -0.12 -10.60
N ASP A 247 -12.53 -0.28 -11.54
CA ASP A 247 -13.91 0.25 -11.42
C ASP A 247 -14.76 -0.58 -10.46
N ASN A 248 -14.46 -0.46 -9.16
CA ASN A 248 -15.09 -1.26 -8.12
C ASN A 248 -15.37 -0.46 -6.84
N VAL A 249 -16.09 -1.10 -5.91
CA VAL A 249 -16.54 -0.48 -4.64
C VAL A 249 -15.42 -0.45 -3.60
N ALA A 250 -14.46 -1.38 -3.65
CA ALA A 250 -13.28 -1.33 -2.78
C ALA A 250 -12.45 -0.06 -3.01
N CYS A 251 -12.17 0.28 -4.28
CA CYS A 251 -11.53 1.54 -4.65
C CYS A 251 -12.32 2.75 -4.15
N ARG A 252 -13.64 2.79 -4.38
CA ARG A 252 -14.50 3.89 -3.92
C ARG A 252 -14.56 4.01 -2.41
N THR A 253 -14.43 2.90 -1.68
CA THR A 253 -14.37 2.91 -0.21
C THR A 253 -13.09 3.58 0.29
N ILE A 254 -11.95 3.34 -0.38
CA ILE A 254 -10.69 4.05 -0.11
C ILE A 254 -10.88 5.55 -0.37
N HIS A 255 -11.43 5.90 -1.52
CA HIS A 255 -11.62 7.30 -1.91
C HIS A 255 -12.61 8.06 -1.01
N LEU A 256 -13.62 7.39 -0.46
CA LEU A 256 -14.55 7.96 0.52
C LEU A 256 -13.88 8.32 1.86
N ILE A 257 -12.72 7.74 2.18
CA ILE A 257 -11.92 8.18 3.34
C ILE A 257 -11.28 9.54 3.01
N LEU A 258 -10.77 9.68 1.79
CA LEU A 258 -10.02 10.85 1.34
C LEU A 258 -10.89 12.06 1.01
N THR A 259 -12.20 11.88 0.79
CA THR A 259 -13.15 12.99 0.60
C THR A 259 -13.22 13.94 1.80
N LYS A 260 -12.76 13.53 2.98
CA LYS A 260 -12.66 14.40 4.16
C LYS A 260 -11.49 15.38 4.10
N VAL A 261 -10.48 15.09 3.28
CA VAL A 261 -9.23 15.86 3.18
C VAL A 261 -9.31 16.83 2.01
N ARG A 262 -9.51 16.32 0.79
CA ARG A 262 -9.72 17.12 -0.43
C ARG A 262 -10.98 16.67 -1.19
N PRO A 263 -12.19 17.12 -0.77
CA PRO A 263 -13.44 16.68 -1.38
C PRO A 263 -13.53 17.04 -2.86
N ASP A 264 -12.97 18.17 -3.29
CA ASP A 264 -12.94 18.59 -4.70
C ASP A 264 -12.18 17.62 -5.62
N VAL A 265 -11.20 16.89 -5.07
CA VAL A 265 -10.42 15.90 -5.83
C VAL A 265 -10.96 14.49 -5.65
N HIS A 266 -11.32 14.08 -4.43
CA HIS A 266 -11.73 12.69 -4.17
C HIS A 266 -13.21 12.42 -4.36
N CYS A 267 -14.10 13.43 -4.34
CA CYS A 267 -15.51 13.17 -4.61
C CYS A 267 -15.76 12.64 -6.03
N PRO A 268 -15.16 13.21 -7.10
CA PRO A 268 -15.25 12.62 -8.44
C PRO A 268 -14.93 11.12 -8.47
N HIS A 269 -13.92 10.68 -7.72
CA HIS A 269 -13.49 9.28 -7.67
C HIS A 269 -14.50 8.31 -7.03
N VAL A 270 -15.35 8.78 -6.10
CA VAL A 270 -16.43 7.95 -5.54
C VAL A 270 -17.69 7.92 -6.42
N GLY A 271 -17.72 8.75 -7.47
CA GLY A 271 -18.82 8.86 -8.42
C GLY A 271 -18.93 7.69 -9.42
N PRO A 272 -19.94 7.74 -10.31
CA PRO A 272 -20.19 6.69 -11.30
C PRO A 272 -19.01 6.45 -12.23
N GLU A 273 -18.38 7.52 -12.69
CA GLU A 273 -17.35 7.49 -13.72
C GLU A 273 -15.95 7.25 -13.13
N GLY A 274 -15.81 7.23 -11.80
CA GLY A 274 -14.51 7.10 -11.16
C GLY A 274 -13.62 8.29 -11.49
N GLY A 275 -14.13 9.51 -11.38
CA GLY A 275 -13.39 10.72 -11.70
C GLY A 275 -14.11 11.70 -12.60
N SER A 276 -13.40 12.77 -12.93
CA SER A 276 -13.83 13.80 -13.88
C SER A 276 -12.66 14.20 -14.78
N GLY A 277 -12.94 14.42 -16.06
CA GLY A 277 -11.90 14.72 -17.04
C GLY A 277 -11.29 16.13 -16.94
N PRO A 278 -10.16 16.36 -17.63
CA PRO A 278 -9.41 15.38 -18.44
C PRO A 278 -8.52 14.42 -17.64
N ASP A 279 -8.04 14.81 -16.45
CA ASP A 279 -6.89 14.13 -15.79
C ASP A 279 -7.12 13.69 -14.33
N ASN A 280 -8.37 13.47 -13.90
CA ASN A 280 -8.70 13.11 -12.51
C ASN A 280 -9.55 11.83 -12.43
N TYR A 281 -9.11 10.76 -13.10
CA TYR A 281 -9.76 9.45 -13.05
C TYR A 281 -9.06 8.48 -12.09
N LYS A 282 -9.84 7.92 -11.17
CA LYS A 282 -9.49 6.86 -10.20
C LYS A 282 -10.71 5.98 -9.96
N CYS A 283 -10.52 4.68 -9.69
CA CYS A 283 -11.61 3.71 -9.70
C CYS A 283 -12.21 3.52 -11.09
N VAL A 284 -11.33 3.35 -12.07
CA VAL A 284 -11.61 2.99 -13.45
C VAL A 284 -10.79 1.76 -13.79
N ASP A 285 -11.29 0.90 -14.68
CA ASP A 285 -10.52 -0.26 -15.12
C ASP A 285 -9.28 0.20 -15.91
N ILE A 286 -8.14 -0.36 -15.55
CA ILE A 286 -6.85 -0.06 -16.19
C ILE A 286 -6.37 -1.25 -17.01
N ASP A 287 -5.67 -0.99 -18.11
CA ASP A 287 -5.05 -2.05 -18.90
C ASP A 287 -3.77 -2.50 -18.19
N TYR A 288 -3.83 -3.67 -17.56
CA TYR A 288 -2.68 -4.24 -16.87
C TYR A 288 -1.43 -4.33 -17.75
N SER A 289 -1.60 -4.61 -19.04
CA SER A 289 -0.47 -4.81 -19.96
C SER A 289 0.20 -3.50 -20.38
N ARG A 290 -0.40 -2.36 -20.05
CA ARG A 290 0.07 -1.02 -20.44
C ARG A 290 0.32 -0.14 -19.23
N ASP A 291 -0.68 0.02 -18.38
CA ASP A 291 -0.73 1.14 -17.43
C ASP A 291 -0.10 0.79 -16.05
N TYR A 292 -0.12 -0.49 -15.68
CA TYR A 292 0.22 -0.95 -14.32
C TYR A 292 1.69 -0.67 -13.96
N PHE A 293 2.57 -0.75 -14.95
CA PHE A 293 4.02 -0.55 -14.80
C PHE A 293 4.58 0.45 -15.82
N ASP A 294 3.74 1.39 -16.29
CA ASP A 294 4.20 2.50 -17.13
C ASP A 294 5.00 3.51 -16.29
N ASP A 295 6.26 3.17 -16.06
CA ASP A 295 7.21 3.98 -15.32
C ASP A 295 7.62 5.24 -16.10
N ASP A 296 7.58 5.21 -17.44
CA ASP A 296 7.83 6.38 -18.28
C ASP A 296 6.77 7.45 -18.02
N THR A 297 5.49 7.07 -18.02
CA THR A 297 4.38 8.00 -17.72
C THR A 297 4.40 8.47 -16.27
N LEU A 298 4.60 7.57 -15.30
CA LEU A 298 4.53 7.92 -13.87
C LEU A 298 5.75 8.68 -13.36
N PHE A 299 6.94 8.18 -13.71
CA PHE A 299 8.20 8.64 -13.16
C PHE A 299 8.99 9.51 -14.13
N GLY A 300 8.60 9.59 -15.41
CA GLY A 300 9.40 10.28 -16.43
C GLY A 300 10.76 9.62 -16.65
N ALA A 301 10.84 8.29 -16.51
CA ALA A 301 12.06 7.51 -16.70
C ALA A 301 11.74 6.08 -17.15
N PRO A 302 12.65 5.42 -17.91
CA PRO A 302 12.42 4.07 -18.40
C PRO A 302 12.15 3.06 -17.29
N GLU A 303 11.34 2.05 -17.62
CA GLU A 303 11.06 0.94 -16.72
C GLU A 303 12.37 0.29 -16.23
N GLY A 304 12.49 0.14 -14.90
CA GLY A 304 13.68 -0.44 -14.26
C GLY A 304 14.80 0.55 -13.93
N ASP A 305 14.74 1.80 -14.38
CA ASP A 305 15.80 2.79 -14.14
C ASP A 305 15.57 3.63 -12.86
N VAL A 306 14.34 3.67 -12.35
CA VAL A 306 13.96 4.58 -11.27
C VAL A 306 14.59 4.21 -9.93
N PHE A 307 14.64 2.92 -9.61
CA PHE A 307 15.06 2.42 -8.30
C PHE A 307 16.35 1.57 -8.38
N THR A 308 17.29 1.99 -9.23
CA THR A 308 18.62 1.39 -9.36
C THR A 308 19.73 2.41 -9.11
N CYS A 309 20.87 1.93 -8.61
CA CYS A 309 22.10 2.71 -8.42
C CYS A 309 22.99 2.75 -9.67
N GLY A 310 22.42 2.46 -10.86
CA GLY A 310 23.16 2.41 -12.12
C GLY A 310 24.14 1.22 -12.26
N GLY A 311 24.02 0.21 -11.39
CA GLY A 311 24.76 -1.05 -11.54
C GLY A 311 24.20 -1.88 -12.68
N PRO A 312 25.00 -2.78 -13.29
CA PRO A 312 24.47 -3.68 -14.32
C PRO A 312 23.37 -4.53 -13.69
N LEU A 313 22.13 -4.31 -14.13
CA LEU A 313 21.09 -5.32 -14.00
C LEU A 313 21.65 -6.60 -14.63
N LEU A 314 21.34 -7.78 -14.08
CA LEU A 314 21.89 -9.08 -14.53
C LEU A 314 21.44 -9.48 -15.96
N PHE A 315 21.19 -8.51 -16.83
CA PHE A 315 21.15 -8.67 -18.27
C PHE A 315 22.58 -8.94 -18.73
N GLY A 316 22.87 -10.24 -18.88
CA GLY A 316 23.99 -10.69 -19.67
C GLY A 316 24.00 -9.97 -21.02
N GLU A 317 25.19 -9.75 -21.53
CA GLU A 317 25.46 -9.27 -22.87
C GLU A 317 24.45 -9.84 -23.89
N GLY A 318 23.66 -8.97 -24.52
CA GLY A 318 23.04 -9.29 -25.80
C GLY A 318 21.52 -9.25 -25.88
N VAL A 319 20.88 -8.12 -25.57
CA VAL A 319 19.77 -7.63 -26.41
C VAL A 319 19.88 -6.10 -26.50
N SER A 320 20.29 -5.59 -27.65
CA SER A 320 20.22 -4.15 -27.95
C SER A 320 18.76 -3.73 -28.16
N PRO A 321 18.30 -2.59 -27.61
CA PRO A 321 16.92 -2.10 -27.78
C PRO A 321 16.53 -1.83 -29.24
N ALA A 322 17.49 -1.81 -30.17
CA ALA A 322 17.26 -1.57 -31.59
C ALA A 322 16.44 -2.68 -32.30
N ASN A 323 16.15 -3.81 -31.65
CA ASN A 323 15.44 -4.93 -32.26
C ASN A 323 14.03 -5.22 -31.69
N MET A 324 13.51 -4.41 -30.77
CA MET A 324 12.09 -4.49 -30.42
C MET A 324 11.27 -3.67 -31.41
N GLY A 325 11.16 -4.20 -32.63
CA GLY A 325 10.18 -3.73 -33.60
C GLY A 325 8.76 -3.97 -33.07
N ARG A 326 7.90 -2.97 -33.29
CA ARG A 326 6.44 -3.02 -33.10
C ARG A 326 5.87 -4.41 -33.43
N MET A 327 5.29 -5.07 -32.42
CA MET A 327 4.20 -6.02 -32.59
C MET A 327 3.04 -5.57 -31.71
#